data_AF-A0A7Y2YAW8-F1
#
_entry.id   AF-A0A7Y2YAW8-F1
#
_cell.length_a   1.000
_cell.length_b   1.000
_cell.length_c   1.000
_cell.angle_alpha   90.00
_cell.angle_beta   90.00
_cell.angle_gamma   90.00
#
_symmetry.space_group_name_H-M   'P 1'
#
loop_
_entity.id
_entity.type
_entity.pdbx_description
1 polymer ?
#
loop_
_entity_poly.entity_id
_entity_poly.type
_entity_poly.pdbx_seq_one_letter_code
_entity_poly.pdbx_strand_id
1 'polypeptide(L)' 'CYLESASELKAAIHLYEKDGFKNLDGPLGGTGHYSCGVWMIKDL' A
#
# COMPACT_ATOMS: atom_id res chain seq x y z
N CYS A 1 6.69 1.17 -8.64
CA CYS A 1 6.03 -0.07 -8.14
C CYS A 1 4.87 0.31 -7.22
N TYR A 2 3.68 -0.30 -7.36
CA TYR A 2 2.48 0.01 -6.57
C TYR A 2 1.93 -1.27 -5.90
N LEU A 3 1.42 -1.11 -4.68
CA LEU A 3 1.00 -2.20 -3.80
C LEU A 3 -0.27 -1.78 -3.03
N GLU A 4 -1.19 -2.72 -2.85
CA GLU A 4 -2.37 -2.59 -2.01
C GLU A 4 -2.31 -3.63 -0.88
N SER A 5 -2.65 -3.24 0.34
CA SER A 5 -2.64 -4.11 1.51
C SER A 5 -3.81 -3.86 2.45
N ALA A 6 -4.10 -4.85 3.29
CA ALA A 6 -5.09 -4.70 4.36
C ALA A 6 -4.46 -3.94 5.54
N SER A 7 -5.21 -3.00 6.12
CA SER A 7 -4.76 -2.18 7.26
C SER A 7 -4.44 -3.00 8.52
N GLU A 8 -4.95 -4.24 8.60
CA GLU A 8 -4.68 -5.19 9.66
C GLU A 8 -3.24 -5.76 9.59
N LEU A 9 -2.61 -5.76 8.41
CA LEU A 9 -1.28 -6.34 8.17
C LEU A 9 -0.13 -5.38 8.55
N LYS A 10 -0.16 -4.87 9.78
CA LYS A 10 0.80 -3.86 10.29
C LYS A 10 2.27 -4.26 10.12
N ALA A 11 2.59 -5.55 10.30
CA ALA A 11 3.96 -6.04 10.14
C ALA A 11 4.44 -5.96 8.68
N ALA A 12 3.55 -6.24 7.72
CA ALA A 12 3.86 -6.14 6.30
C ALA A 12 4.02 -4.67 5.88
N ILE A 13 3.10 -3.80 6.33
CA ILE A 13 3.17 -2.35 6.07
C ILE A 13 4.52 -1.78 6.52
N HIS A 14 4.94 -2.09 7.75
CA HIS A 14 6.25 -1.64 8.27
C HIS A 14 7.44 -2.16 7.46
N LEU A 15 7.35 -3.37 6.91
CA LEU A 15 8.38 -3.92 6.04
C LEU A 15 8.45 -3.16 4.71
N TYR A 16 7.30 -2.83 4.12
CA TYR A 16 7.22 -2.05 2.88
C TYR A 16 7.77 -0.63 3.08
N GLU A 17 7.44 0.02 4.19
CA GLU A 17 7.99 1.34 4.54
C GLU A 17 9.53 1.29 4.62
N LYS A 18 10.08 0.24 5.26
CA LYS A 18 11.54 0.02 5.32
C LYS A 18 12.17 -0.27 3.96
N ASP A 19 11.45 -0.94 3.07
CA ASP A 19 11.90 -1.17 1.70
C ASP A 19 11.82 0.09 0.81
N GLY A 20 11.24 1.19 1.31
CA GLY A 20 11.16 2.47 0.61
C GLY A 20 9.82 2.71 -0.08
N PHE A 21 8.79 1.93 0.23
CA PHE A 21 7.42 2.27 -0.15
C PHE A 21 6.89 3.43 0.70
N LYS A 22 6.07 4.27 0.09
CA LYS A 22 5.40 5.41 0.73
C LYS A 22 3.89 5.20 0.70
N ASN A 23 3.22 5.50 1.80
CA ASN A 23 1.76 5.47 1.85
C ASN A 23 1.16 6.52 0.91
N LEU A 24 0.02 6.18 0.32
CA LEU A 24 -0.81 7.04 -0.51
C LEU A 24 -2.15 7.28 0.19
N ASP A 25 -2.73 8.45 -0.02
CA ASP A 25 -4.06 8.80 0.50
C ASP A 25 -5.21 8.02 -0.14
N GLY A 26 -4.95 7.32 -1.25
CA GLY A 26 -5.96 6.54 -1.95
C GLY A 26 -5.39 5.59 -3.01
N PRO A 27 -6.24 4.73 -3.58
CA PRO A 27 -5.83 3.79 -4.60
C PRO A 27 -5.37 4.50 -5.87
N LEU A 28 -4.32 3.98 -6.48
CA LEU A 28 -3.86 4.46 -7.78
C LEU A 28 -4.62 3.69 -8.89
N GLY A 29 -5.88 4.07 -9.09
CA GLY A 29 -6.76 3.52 -10.13
C GLY A 29 -8.13 3.05 -9.63
N GLY A 30 -8.86 2.34 -10.48
CA GLY A 30 -10.20 1.79 -10.22
C GLY A 30 -10.18 0.26 -10.06
N THR A 31 -9.35 -0.27 -9.17
CA THR A 31 -9.13 -1.72 -9.02
C THR A 31 -10.34 -2.47 -8.44
N GLY A 32 -11.36 -1.77 -7.92
CA GLY A 32 -12.55 -2.39 -7.33
C GLY A 32 -12.28 -3.14 -6.03
N HIS A 33 -11.06 -3.08 -5.49
CA HIS A 33 -10.68 -3.64 -4.19
C HIS A 33 -11.06 -2.70 -3.05
N TYR A 34 -12.37 -2.63 -2.75
CA TYR A 34 -12.89 -1.83 -1.63
C TYR A 34 -12.47 -2.34 -0.25
N SER A 35 -11.85 -3.52 -0.15
CA SER A 35 -11.41 -4.12 1.11
C SER A 35 -9.94 -3.87 1.45
N CYS A 36 -9.14 -3.32 0.53
CA CYS A 36 -7.76 -2.92 0.83
C CYS A 36 -7.78 -1.49 1.34
N GLY A 37 -7.34 -1.29 2.59
CA GLY A 37 -7.37 0.02 3.26
C GLY A 37 -6.02 0.76 3.25
N VAL A 38 -4.98 0.17 2.65
CA VAL A 38 -3.64 0.75 2.58
C VAL A 38 -3.11 0.64 1.17
N TRP A 39 -2.64 1.78 0.66
CA TRP A 39 -2.06 1.91 -0.68
C TRP A 39 -0.67 2.46 -0.54
N MET A 40 0.30 1.84 -1.22
CA MET A 40 1.68 2.27 -1.14
C MET A 40 2.36 2.25 -2.50
N ILE A 41 3.28 3.18 -2.72
CA ILE A 41 4.07 3.30 -3.95
C ILE A 41 5.55 3.43 -3.63
N LYS A 42 6.39 2.77 -4.42
CA LYS A 42 7.85 2.89 -4.40
C LYS A 42 8.32 3.36 -5.78
N ASP A 43 9.10 4.43 -5.79
CA ASP A 43 9.82 4.86 -6.98
C ASP A 43 10.98 3.87 -7.21
N LEU A 44 11.02 3.25 -8.40
CA LEU A 44 12.04 2.27 -8.78
C LEU A 44 13.04 2.91 -9.74
#